data_AF-A0A1C7HP82-F1
#
_entry.id   AF-A0A1C7HP82-F1
#
_cell.length_a   1.000
_cell.length_b   1.000
_cell.length_c   1.000
_cell.angle_alpha   90.00
_cell.angle_beta   90.00
_cell.angle_gamma   90.00
#
_symmetry.space_group_name_H-M   'P 1'
#
loop_
_entity.id
_entity.type
_entity.pdbx_description
1 polymer ?
#
loop_
_entity_poly.entity_id
_entity_poly.type
_entity_poly.pdbx_seq_one_letter_code
_entity_poly.pdbx_strand_id
1 'polypeptide(L)'
;MKFTFHASPNLRQKQSTQQIMLELMIGLLVVFAFSLIYYNQAYSFDHMLQAIKLLAVSLLVAFVTELAWAFFMKKDQKFDLPYIRKFMGGSFGWITAIILTLMCPVSIRPYALGVSTFFAIFFAKLLFGGFGNNIFNPAAVGRAIVFATFMGATTDVITSATPTTVIASEFNWLVTNPEMIKDMMSEIGGIGKLLTGWYPGAIGETSAIIILLVGVVLSIRRVIDWRVPAVYLGSIFVLAAGIALLRGVGSYDGIPGFIWYPLVHVLTGGVVFGAVFMLTDPVTSPTSAQGRCIFALGAAIITVLIRVKANLPEGCLYSILMMNMLTPMIEKGLEGKQLALRKKATIIFSIVAVVGMGSVLLAGSVIEAKEPAPAVMLNTADKDVNKFEAKLSGKTENSDGTVTYHVESQGYASTEDPTIYNKFDITVKDDKIVTVVPTEINDTPYQGDKIDNPAFLDQFIGQDLKKDVEVEKNDAVTEATFSSKSTVRAVEEVRKALGY
;
A
#
# COMPACT_ATOMS: atom_id res chain seq x y z
N MET A 1 31.24 6.46 -65.34
CA MET A 1 29.90 6.28 -64.73
C MET A 1 29.99 6.66 -63.26
N LYS A 2 29.20 7.65 -62.80
CA LYS A 2 29.10 8.00 -61.37
C LYS A 2 28.04 7.08 -60.76
N PHE A 3 28.45 6.10 -59.96
CA PHE A 3 27.51 5.27 -59.20
C PHE A 3 26.96 6.11 -58.04
N THR A 4 25.67 6.44 -58.08
CA THR A 4 24.96 7.03 -56.95
C THR A 4 24.50 5.90 -56.03
N PHE A 5 25.10 5.82 -54.84
CA PHE A 5 24.60 4.94 -53.78
C PHE A 5 23.25 5.48 -53.30
N HIS A 6 22.16 4.87 -53.75
CA HIS A 6 20.86 5.04 -53.12
C HIS A 6 20.79 4.07 -51.95
N ALA A 7 20.79 4.59 -50.72
CA ALA A 7 20.47 3.77 -49.55
C ALA A 7 19.10 3.11 -49.78
N SER A 8 18.99 1.83 -49.43
CA SER A 8 17.74 1.08 -49.50
C SER A 8 16.60 1.91 -48.90
N PRO A 9 15.43 2.05 -49.57
CA PRO A 9 14.36 2.86 -49.03
C PRO A 9 13.86 2.24 -47.73
N ASN A 10 14.22 2.85 -46.60
CA ASN A 10 13.62 2.51 -45.32
C ASN A 10 12.14 2.87 -45.40
N LEU A 11 11.26 1.87 -45.36
CA LEU A 11 9.82 2.09 -45.27
C LEU A 11 9.54 2.90 -43.99
N ARG A 12 9.22 4.20 -44.17
CA ARG A 12 8.99 5.10 -43.05
C ARG A 12 7.72 4.66 -42.32
N GLN A 13 7.88 4.07 -41.15
CA GLN A 13 6.75 3.86 -40.25
C GLN A 13 6.22 5.21 -39.78
N LYS A 14 4.89 5.30 -39.62
CA LYS A 14 4.23 6.54 -39.22
C LYS A 14 4.49 6.91 -37.76
N GLN A 15 4.80 5.94 -36.90
CA GLN A 15 5.00 6.14 -35.46
C GLN A 15 6.44 6.55 -35.16
N SER A 16 6.59 7.70 -34.49
CA SER A 16 7.88 8.15 -33.95
C SER A 16 7.98 7.87 -32.45
N THR A 17 9.21 7.76 -31.92
CA THR A 17 9.44 7.63 -30.47
C THR A 17 8.81 8.79 -29.70
N GLN A 18 8.86 10.01 -30.24
CA GLN A 18 8.22 11.17 -29.61
C GLN A 18 6.71 11.00 -29.49
N GLN A 19 6.04 10.45 -30.51
CA GLN A 19 4.60 10.18 -30.45
C GLN A 19 4.28 9.09 -29.43
N ILE A 20 5.04 7.99 -29.40
CA ILE A 20 4.85 6.91 -28.42
C ILE A 20 4.97 7.44 -26.99
N MET A 21 6.01 8.23 -26.71
CA MET A 21 6.23 8.83 -25.40
C MET A 21 5.16 9.87 -25.04
N LEU A 22 4.68 10.64 -26.02
CA LEU A 22 3.56 11.58 -25.82
C LEU A 22 2.27 10.84 -25.45
N GLU A 23 1.92 9.77 -26.18
CA GLU A 23 0.73 8.97 -25.90
C GLU A 23 0.78 8.32 -24.51
N LEU A 24 1.96 7.81 -24.12
CA LEU A 24 2.19 7.28 -22.78
C LEU A 24 2.06 8.37 -21.71
N MET A 25 2.60 9.57 -21.95
CA MET A 25 2.43 10.72 -21.05
C MET A 25 0.96 11.12 -20.89
N ILE A 26 0.19 11.14 -21.98
CA ILE A 26 -1.26 11.42 -21.93
C ILE A 26 -1.96 10.38 -21.05
N GLY A 27 -1.63 9.09 -21.21
CA GLY A 27 -2.17 8.03 -20.35
C GLY A 27 -1.88 8.26 -18.87
N LEU A 28 -0.64 8.62 -18.52
CA LEU A 28 -0.27 8.94 -17.14
C LEU A 28 -1.00 10.17 -16.59
N LEU A 29 -1.18 11.21 -17.42
CA LEU A 29 -1.90 12.42 -17.01
C LEU A 29 -3.39 12.16 -16.79
N VAL A 30 -4.02 11.25 -17.55
CA VAL A 30 -5.40 10.83 -17.30
C VAL A 30 -5.53 10.16 -15.94
N VAL A 31 -4.59 9.26 -15.60
CA VAL A 31 -4.55 8.62 -14.28
C VAL A 31 -4.34 9.68 -13.19
N PHE A 32 -3.37 10.58 -13.36
CA PHE A 32 -3.11 11.65 -12.40
C PHE A 32 -4.31 12.57 -12.19
N ALA A 33 -5.02 12.95 -13.25
CA ALA A 33 -6.21 13.79 -13.17
C ALA A 33 -7.32 13.11 -12.35
N PHE A 34 -7.52 11.81 -12.53
CA PHE A 34 -8.45 11.06 -11.70
C PHE A 34 -8.03 11.03 -10.23
N SER A 35 -6.74 10.83 -9.96
CA SER A 35 -6.21 10.86 -8.59
C SER A 35 -6.45 12.21 -7.91
N LEU A 36 -6.32 13.32 -8.62
CA LEU A 36 -6.63 14.65 -8.08
C LEU A 36 -8.11 14.78 -7.68
N ILE A 37 -9.02 14.27 -8.52
CA ILE A 37 -10.46 14.24 -8.21
C ILE A 37 -10.71 13.40 -6.96
N TYR A 38 -10.09 12.22 -6.87
CA TYR A 38 -10.18 11.34 -5.72
C TYR A 38 -9.70 12.04 -4.43
N TYR A 39 -8.49 12.61 -4.42
CA TYR A 39 -7.95 13.26 -3.21
C TYR A 39 -8.77 14.48 -2.78
N ASN A 40 -9.37 15.20 -3.73
CA ASN A 40 -10.25 16.32 -3.42
C ASN A 40 -11.60 15.86 -2.82
N GLN A 41 -12.15 14.74 -3.29
CA GLN A 41 -13.45 14.24 -2.82
C GLN A 41 -13.35 13.39 -1.55
N ALA A 42 -12.31 12.58 -1.41
CA ALA A 42 -12.15 11.63 -0.31
C ALA A 42 -11.47 12.25 0.92
N TYR A 43 -10.62 13.27 0.74
CA TYR A 43 -9.90 13.93 1.83
C TYR A 43 -10.24 15.43 1.86
N SER A 44 -9.39 16.25 1.25
CA SER A 44 -9.55 17.72 1.22
C SER A 44 -8.80 18.32 0.04
N PHE A 45 -9.10 19.59 -0.27
CA PHE A 45 -8.39 20.37 -1.29
C PHE A 45 -6.86 20.41 -1.07
N ASP A 46 -6.40 20.40 0.18
CA ASP A 46 -4.97 20.39 0.52
C ASP A 46 -4.23 19.15 0.02
N HIS A 47 -4.89 17.99 0.01
CA HIS A 47 -4.32 16.73 -0.50
C HIS A 47 -4.12 16.81 -2.02
N MET A 48 -5.09 17.39 -2.72
CA MET A 48 -4.99 17.66 -4.15
C MET A 48 -3.84 18.63 -4.45
N LEU A 49 -3.73 19.72 -3.69
CA LEU A 49 -2.66 20.70 -3.86
C LEU A 49 -1.28 20.08 -3.58
N GLN A 50 -1.18 19.20 -2.59
CA GLN A 50 0.03 18.47 -2.28
C GLN A 50 0.46 17.55 -3.44
N ALA A 51 -0.47 16.79 -4.03
CA ALA A 51 -0.17 15.97 -5.20
C ALA A 51 0.36 16.80 -6.39
N ILE A 52 -0.20 17.98 -6.63
CA ILE A 52 0.27 18.92 -7.67
C ILE A 52 1.67 19.44 -7.33
N LYS A 53 1.93 19.83 -6.07
CA LYS A 53 3.25 20.26 -5.59
C LYS A 53 4.30 19.17 -5.82
N LEU A 54 3.98 17.91 -5.49
CA LEU A 54 4.87 16.77 -5.70
C LEU A 54 5.24 16.59 -7.18
N LEU A 55 4.24 16.66 -8.07
CA LEU A 55 4.50 16.56 -9.51
C LEU A 55 5.36 17.72 -10.02
N ALA A 56 5.05 18.95 -9.59
CA ALA A 56 5.79 20.14 -9.98
C ALA A 56 7.27 20.06 -9.55
N VAL A 57 7.54 19.64 -8.31
CA VAL A 57 8.91 19.48 -7.80
C VAL A 57 9.66 18.40 -8.56
N SER A 58 9.06 17.22 -8.80
CA SER A 58 9.72 16.15 -9.54
C SER A 58 10.03 16.58 -10.99
N LEU A 59 9.08 17.23 -11.68
CA LEU A 59 9.29 17.76 -13.03
C LEU A 59 10.41 18.80 -13.07
N LEU A 60 10.42 19.74 -12.11
CA LEU A 60 11.46 20.77 -12.02
C LEU A 60 12.83 20.12 -11.81
N VAL A 61 12.96 19.19 -10.87
CA VAL A 61 14.24 18.53 -10.59
C VAL A 61 14.70 17.72 -11.80
N ALA A 62 13.82 16.98 -12.46
CA ALA A 62 14.18 16.24 -13.66
C ALA A 62 14.66 17.16 -14.79
N PHE A 63 13.95 18.27 -15.02
CA PHE A 63 14.31 19.28 -16.01
C PHE A 63 15.68 19.92 -15.71
N VAL A 64 15.91 20.36 -14.46
CA VAL A 64 17.18 20.96 -14.02
C VAL A 64 18.34 19.95 -14.13
N THR A 65 18.11 18.70 -13.76
CA THR A 65 19.14 17.65 -13.82
C THR A 65 19.53 17.33 -15.26
N GLU A 66 18.57 17.20 -16.17
CA GLU A 66 18.84 16.98 -17.60
C GLU A 66 19.50 18.19 -18.26
N LEU A 67 19.09 19.42 -17.88
CA LEU A 67 19.75 20.64 -18.35
C LEU A 67 21.20 20.74 -17.90
N ALA A 68 21.47 20.50 -16.62
CA ALA A 68 22.82 20.52 -16.07
C ALA A 68 23.69 19.48 -16.80
N TRP A 69 23.18 18.26 -17.01
CA TRP A 69 23.89 17.23 -17.75
C TRP A 69 24.19 17.65 -19.19
N ALA A 70 23.21 18.17 -19.92
CA ALA A 70 23.40 18.64 -21.29
C ALA A 70 24.46 19.76 -21.38
N PHE A 71 24.54 20.60 -20.36
CA PHE A 71 25.54 21.65 -20.26
C PHE A 71 26.96 21.09 -20.04
N PHE A 72 27.13 20.14 -19.11
CA PHE A 72 28.44 19.55 -18.79
C PHE A 72 28.97 18.58 -19.85
N MET A 73 28.10 17.82 -20.52
CA MET A 73 28.52 16.80 -21.48
C MET A 73 28.97 17.38 -22.83
N LYS A 74 28.73 18.68 -23.07
CA LYS A 74 29.14 19.33 -24.32
C LYS A 74 30.62 19.69 -24.28
N LYS A 75 31.38 19.10 -25.22
CA LYS A 75 32.85 19.23 -25.35
C LYS A 75 33.36 20.68 -25.52
N ASP A 76 32.53 21.58 -26.05
CA ASP A 76 32.90 22.97 -26.34
C ASP A 76 32.44 24.00 -25.28
N GLN A 77 31.79 23.58 -24.19
CA GLN A 77 31.33 24.40 -23.02
C GLN A 77 30.57 25.72 -23.29
N LYS A 78 30.32 26.11 -24.54
CA LYS A 78 29.48 27.27 -24.90
C LYS A 78 28.01 26.88 -24.89
N PHE A 79 27.21 27.71 -24.22
CA PHE A 79 25.75 27.58 -24.13
C PHE A 79 25.14 27.65 -25.54
N ASP A 80 24.67 26.51 -26.04
CA ASP A 80 24.16 26.35 -27.40
C ASP A 80 22.73 25.80 -27.32
N LEU A 81 21.78 26.74 -27.41
CA LEU A 81 20.35 26.48 -27.34
C LEU A 81 19.88 25.34 -28.27
N PRO A 82 20.30 25.31 -29.56
CA PRO A 82 19.97 24.22 -30.48
C PRO A 82 20.31 22.81 -29.97
N TYR A 83 21.50 22.62 -29.39
CA TYR A 83 21.93 21.33 -28.87
C TYR A 83 21.08 20.92 -27.66
N ILE A 84 20.91 21.84 -26.69
CA ILE A 84 20.14 21.59 -25.48
C ILE A 84 18.70 21.21 -25.84
N ARG A 85 18.06 22.00 -26.72
CA ARG A 85 16.68 21.73 -27.15
C ARG A 85 16.54 20.36 -27.81
N LYS A 86 17.52 19.94 -28.62
CA LYS A 86 17.53 18.62 -29.25
C LYS A 86 17.71 17.49 -28.24
N PHE A 87 18.62 17.65 -27.28
CA PHE A 87 18.86 16.66 -26.22
C PHE A 87 17.60 16.48 -25.35
N MET A 88 17.02 17.58 -24.87
CA MET A 88 15.83 17.53 -24.03
C MET A 88 14.64 16.91 -24.76
N GLY A 89 14.43 17.26 -26.04
CA GLY A 89 13.37 16.68 -26.87
C GLY A 89 13.49 15.18 -27.14
N GLY A 90 14.62 14.56 -26.80
CA GLY A 90 14.86 13.12 -26.94
C GLY A 90 15.16 12.38 -25.63
N SER A 91 15.34 13.08 -24.50
CA SER A 91 15.66 12.43 -23.22
C SER A 91 14.41 11.92 -22.50
N PHE A 92 13.29 12.64 -22.56
CA PHE A 92 12.02 12.26 -21.92
C PHE A 92 12.08 12.12 -20.37
N GLY A 93 12.90 12.92 -19.67
CA GLY A 93 13.00 12.87 -18.20
C GLY A 93 11.71 13.16 -17.46
N TRP A 94 10.84 13.97 -18.06
CA TRP A 94 9.54 14.29 -17.49
C TRP A 94 8.64 13.06 -17.32
N ILE A 95 8.74 12.05 -18.19
CA ILE A 95 7.93 10.82 -18.04
C ILE A 95 8.39 10.02 -16.83
N THR A 96 9.71 9.91 -16.63
CA THR A 96 10.28 9.29 -15.42
C THR A 96 9.80 10.01 -14.15
N ALA A 97 9.80 11.34 -14.15
CA ALA A 97 9.31 12.15 -13.04
C ALA A 97 7.81 11.91 -12.77
N ILE A 98 6.96 11.94 -13.80
CA ILE A 98 5.52 11.68 -13.68
C ILE A 98 5.26 10.28 -13.09
N ILE A 99 5.92 9.24 -13.61
CA ILE A 99 5.78 7.87 -13.11
C ILE A 99 6.21 7.81 -11.64
N LEU A 100 7.38 8.37 -11.29
CA LEU A 100 7.88 8.37 -9.92
C LEU A 100 6.93 9.08 -8.95
N THR A 101 6.37 10.24 -9.33
CA THR A 101 5.37 10.93 -8.52
C THR A 101 4.12 10.07 -8.32
N LEU A 102 3.61 9.46 -9.39
CA LEU A 102 2.43 8.58 -9.32
C LEU A 102 2.68 7.35 -8.45
N MET A 103 3.91 6.86 -8.37
CA MET A 103 4.23 5.74 -7.48
C MET A 103 4.30 6.13 -6.01
N CYS A 104 4.36 7.41 -5.65
CA CYS A 104 4.53 7.83 -4.26
C CYS A 104 3.20 8.13 -3.55
N PRO A 105 3.13 7.96 -2.21
CA PRO A 105 2.05 8.49 -1.39
C PRO A 105 1.99 10.02 -1.44
N VAL A 106 0.81 10.60 -1.30
CA VAL A 106 0.63 12.07 -1.21
C VAL A 106 1.29 12.66 0.03
N SER A 107 1.39 11.87 1.10
CA SER A 107 1.99 12.28 2.37
C SER A 107 3.50 12.51 2.29
N ILE A 108 4.19 12.15 1.20
CA ILE A 108 5.64 12.36 1.13
C ILE A 108 6.00 13.86 1.09
N ARG A 109 7.11 14.23 1.75
CA ARG A 109 7.66 15.58 1.67
C ARG A 109 8.21 15.87 0.27
N PRO A 110 7.94 17.06 -0.31
CA PRO A 110 8.39 17.38 -1.67
C PRO A 110 9.91 17.32 -1.86
N TYR A 111 10.71 17.68 -0.85
CA TYR A 111 12.17 17.58 -0.96
C TYR A 111 12.64 16.13 -1.11
N ALA A 112 12.00 15.17 -0.43
CA ALA A 112 12.38 13.77 -0.47
C ALA A 112 12.12 13.18 -1.87
N LEU A 113 10.96 13.53 -2.46
CA LEU A 113 10.66 13.21 -3.85
C LEU A 113 11.63 13.89 -4.81
N GLY A 114 11.99 15.15 -4.56
CA GLY A 114 12.97 15.90 -5.34
C GLY A 114 14.35 15.22 -5.36
N VAL A 115 14.91 14.90 -4.19
CA VAL A 115 16.19 14.18 -4.08
C VAL A 115 16.12 12.82 -4.79
N SER A 116 15.05 12.06 -4.57
CA SER A 116 14.89 10.76 -5.22
C SER A 116 14.75 10.87 -6.74
N THR A 117 14.13 11.94 -7.24
CA THR A 117 14.05 12.25 -8.67
C THR A 117 15.42 12.56 -9.26
N PHE A 118 16.26 13.31 -8.54
CA PHE A 118 17.64 13.56 -8.96
C PHE A 118 18.41 12.23 -9.12
N PHE A 119 18.32 11.32 -8.14
CA PHE A 119 18.98 10.02 -8.24
C PHE A 119 18.43 9.16 -9.39
N ALA A 120 17.11 9.15 -9.59
CA ALA A 120 16.48 8.45 -10.71
C ALA A 120 17.01 8.97 -12.06
N ILE A 121 17.06 10.28 -12.25
CA ILE A 121 17.48 10.87 -13.53
C ILE A 121 18.99 10.79 -13.71
N PHE A 122 19.76 11.20 -12.72
CA PHE A 122 21.22 11.25 -12.83
C PHE A 122 21.81 9.84 -12.85
N PHE A 123 21.59 9.05 -11.78
CA PHE A 123 22.27 7.76 -11.61
C PHE A 123 21.65 6.64 -12.44
N ALA A 124 20.32 6.54 -12.50
CA ALA A 124 19.68 5.41 -13.18
C ALA A 124 19.50 5.61 -14.69
N LYS A 125 19.62 6.85 -15.20
CA LYS A 125 19.37 7.18 -16.60
C LYS A 125 20.56 7.85 -17.29
N LEU A 126 21.01 9.00 -16.81
CA LEU A 126 22.01 9.80 -17.52
C LEU A 126 23.42 9.18 -17.48
N LEU A 127 23.84 8.60 -16.35
CA LEU A 127 25.14 7.94 -16.23
C LEU A 127 25.33 6.79 -17.22
N PHE A 128 24.26 6.12 -17.64
CA PHE A 128 24.32 5.03 -18.61
C PHE A 128 24.22 5.50 -20.07
N GLY A 129 24.18 6.82 -20.31
CA GLY A 129 24.12 7.39 -21.65
C GLY A 129 22.72 7.86 -22.07
N GLY A 130 21.78 7.96 -21.13
CA GLY A 130 20.46 8.55 -21.37
C GLY A 130 19.42 7.59 -21.96
N PHE A 131 18.40 8.16 -22.59
CA PHE A 131 17.26 7.38 -23.11
C PHE A 131 17.70 6.30 -24.10
N GLY A 132 17.28 5.05 -23.85
CA GLY A 132 17.65 3.88 -24.65
C GLY A 132 18.79 3.04 -24.07
N ASN A 133 19.51 3.53 -23.06
CA ASN A 133 20.66 2.83 -22.47
C ASN A 133 20.46 2.49 -20.98
N ASN A 134 19.24 2.64 -20.45
CA ASN A 134 18.97 2.41 -19.03
C ASN A 134 18.97 0.91 -18.72
N ILE A 135 19.80 0.48 -17.77
CA ILE A 135 19.79 -0.93 -17.30
C ILE A 135 18.55 -1.21 -16.44
N PHE A 136 18.15 -0.23 -15.63
CA PHE A 136 17.01 -0.31 -14.73
C PHE A 136 15.97 0.74 -15.10
N ASN A 137 14.70 0.45 -14.83
CA ASN A 137 13.64 1.45 -14.94
C ASN A 137 13.97 2.62 -13.99
N PRO A 138 14.25 3.84 -14.50
CA PRO A 138 14.75 4.93 -13.65
C PRO A 138 13.74 5.38 -12.59
N ALA A 139 12.43 5.33 -12.90
CA ALA A 139 11.38 5.70 -11.94
C ALA A 139 11.30 4.67 -10.80
N ALA A 140 11.47 3.38 -11.12
CA ALA A 140 11.56 2.32 -10.11
C ALA A 140 12.78 2.54 -9.19
N VAL A 141 13.94 2.92 -9.73
CA VAL A 141 15.11 3.24 -8.89
C VAL A 141 14.82 4.42 -7.97
N GLY A 142 14.19 5.49 -8.48
CA GLY A 142 13.76 6.62 -7.65
C GLY A 142 12.82 6.19 -6.52
N ARG A 143 11.85 5.32 -6.81
CA ARG A 143 10.90 4.82 -5.81
C ARG A 143 11.59 3.94 -4.76
N ALA A 144 12.57 3.14 -5.16
CA ALA A 144 13.35 2.34 -4.23
C ALA A 144 14.15 3.22 -3.25
N ILE A 145 14.65 4.38 -3.70
CA ILE A 145 15.34 5.35 -2.83
C ILE A 145 14.36 6.03 -1.87
N VAL A 146 13.17 6.38 -2.33
CA VAL A 146 12.10 6.88 -1.45
C VAL A 146 11.83 5.87 -0.33
N PHE A 147 11.69 4.59 -0.67
CA PHE A 147 11.46 3.53 0.30
C PHE A 147 12.62 3.27 1.24
N ALA A 148 13.85 3.26 0.73
CA ALA A 148 15.01 2.95 1.55
C ALA A 148 15.37 4.08 2.52
N THR A 149 15.20 5.34 2.10
CA THR A 149 15.80 6.49 2.80
C THR A 149 14.76 7.47 3.37
N PHE A 150 13.59 7.57 2.75
CA PHE A 150 12.67 8.69 3.00
C PHE A 150 11.25 8.28 3.42
N MET A 151 11.02 7.03 3.84
CA MET A 151 9.69 6.61 4.31
C MET A 151 9.17 7.44 5.49
N GLY A 152 10.04 7.87 6.39
CA GLY A 152 9.67 8.73 7.53
C GLY A 152 9.53 10.22 7.20
N ALA A 153 9.81 10.63 5.96
CA ALA A 153 9.74 12.03 5.55
C ALA A 153 8.32 12.38 5.08
N THR A 154 7.36 12.41 6.01
CA THR A 154 5.94 12.69 5.75
C THR A 154 5.51 14.11 6.10
N THR A 155 4.54 14.66 5.38
CA THR A 155 3.84 15.91 5.70
C THR A 155 2.64 15.65 6.60
N ASP A 156 2.02 16.73 7.09
CA ASP A 156 0.78 16.66 7.88
C ASP A 156 -0.44 16.21 7.08
N VAL A 157 -0.28 16.07 5.76
CA VAL A 157 -1.26 15.53 4.81
C VAL A 157 -1.19 14.00 4.87
N ILE A 158 -1.63 13.43 5.99
CA ILE A 158 -1.55 11.99 6.26
C ILE A 158 -2.81 11.31 5.73
N THR A 159 -2.63 10.31 4.88
CA THR A 159 -3.69 9.37 4.50
C THR A 159 -3.64 8.16 5.43
N SER A 160 -4.74 7.40 5.52
CA SER A 160 -4.75 6.13 6.25
C SER A 160 -3.75 5.12 5.65
N ALA A 161 -3.47 4.04 6.38
CA ALA A 161 -2.56 2.99 5.95
C ALA A 161 -3.04 2.38 4.62
N THR A 162 -2.11 2.12 3.70
CA THR A 162 -2.46 1.51 2.41
C THR A 162 -2.94 0.06 2.59
N PRO A 163 -3.81 -0.46 1.72
CA PRO A 163 -4.20 -1.86 1.70
C PRO A 163 -3.05 -2.84 1.87
N THR A 164 -1.95 -2.61 1.14
CA THR A 164 -0.80 -3.50 1.19
C THR A 164 -0.01 -3.39 2.48
N THR A 165 0.05 -2.21 3.09
CA THR A 165 0.70 -2.07 4.40
C THR A 165 -0.15 -2.76 5.46
N VAL A 166 -1.47 -2.57 5.47
CA VAL A 166 -2.39 -3.25 6.40
C VAL A 166 -2.29 -4.77 6.24
N ILE A 167 -2.43 -5.29 5.03
CA ILE A 167 -2.35 -6.74 4.78
C ILE A 167 -0.99 -7.32 5.20
N ALA A 168 0.10 -6.57 5.00
CA ALA A 168 1.44 -7.01 5.39
C ALA A 168 1.63 -6.97 6.92
N SER A 169 1.46 -5.81 7.55
CA SER A 169 1.74 -5.63 8.97
C SER A 169 0.73 -6.33 9.88
N GLU A 170 -0.52 -6.41 9.46
CA GLU A 170 -1.61 -6.87 10.31
C GLU A 170 -2.11 -8.26 9.96
N PHE A 171 -1.88 -8.77 8.74
CA PHE A 171 -2.46 -10.05 8.30
C PHE A 171 -1.45 -11.01 7.67
N ASN A 172 -0.15 -10.64 7.58
CA ASN A 172 0.92 -11.45 6.98
C ASN A 172 0.58 -12.01 5.59
N TRP A 173 -0.23 -11.30 4.80
CA TRP A 173 -0.75 -11.74 3.50
C TRP A 173 -1.55 -13.05 3.48
N LEU A 174 -1.82 -13.70 4.60
CA LEU A 174 -2.52 -14.98 4.64
C LEU A 174 -3.49 -15.04 5.82
N VAL A 175 -4.78 -15.03 5.50
CA VAL A 175 -5.86 -15.13 6.48
C VAL A 175 -6.75 -16.32 6.13
N THR A 176 -6.96 -17.21 7.09
CA THR A 176 -7.82 -18.40 6.94
C THR A 176 -9.10 -18.31 7.75
N ASN A 177 -9.13 -17.51 8.82
CA ASN A 177 -10.28 -17.36 9.70
C ASN A 177 -11.36 -16.45 9.10
N PRO A 178 -12.63 -16.88 9.04
CA PRO A 178 -13.71 -16.09 8.43
C PRO A 178 -13.90 -14.69 9.03
N GLU A 179 -13.77 -14.55 10.34
CA GLU A 179 -13.89 -13.27 11.05
C GLU A 179 -12.76 -12.31 10.65
N MET A 180 -11.51 -12.78 10.73
CA MET A 180 -10.35 -11.98 10.30
C MET A 180 -10.38 -11.65 8.81
N ILE A 181 -10.97 -12.49 7.95
CA ILE A 181 -11.18 -12.17 6.54
C ILE A 181 -12.16 -11.00 6.43
N LYS A 182 -13.23 -10.99 7.22
CA LYS A 182 -14.19 -9.88 7.24
C LYS A 182 -13.55 -8.59 7.77
N ASP A 183 -12.75 -8.68 8.83
CA ASP A 183 -12.05 -7.55 9.44
C ASP A 183 -11.07 -6.94 8.44
N MET A 184 -10.20 -7.79 7.87
CA MET A 184 -9.29 -7.38 6.81
C MET A 184 -10.06 -6.71 5.69
N MET A 185 -11.08 -7.36 5.12
CA MET A 185 -11.85 -6.78 4.01
C MET A 185 -12.57 -5.47 4.35
N SER A 186 -12.95 -5.27 5.62
CA SER A 186 -13.55 -4.02 6.09
C SER A 186 -12.53 -2.88 6.12
N GLU A 187 -11.31 -3.15 6.61
CA GLU A 187 -10.22 -2.16 6.68
C GLU A 187 -9.69 -1.79 5.29
N ILE A 188 -9.58 -2.76 4.38
CA ILE A 188 -9.17 -2.48 2.99
C ILE A 188 -10.27 -1.74 2.20
N GLY A 189 -11.50 -1.67 2.72
CA GLY A 189 -12.65 -1.07 2.05
C GLY A 189 -13.34 -1.96 1.00
N GLY A 190 -12.98 -3.24 0.93
CA GLY A 190 -13.58 -4.24 0.05
C GLY A 190 -13.15 -4.17 -1.43
N ILE A 191 -13.50 -5.20 -2.20
CA ILE A 191 -13.10 -5.36 -3.62
C ILE A 191 -13.64 -4.21 -4.48
N GLY A 192 -14.85 -3.74 -4.19
CA GLY A 192 -15.47 -2.64 -4.93
C GLY A 192 -14.64 -1.35 -4.84
N LYS A 193 -14.27 -0.94 -3.61
CA LYS A 193 -13.44 0.26 -3.42
C LYS A 193 -12.04 0.06 -3.99
N LEU A 194 -11.47 -1.15 -3.92
CA LEU A 194 -10.19 -1.48 -4.57
C LEU A 194 -10.25 -1.30 -6.10
N LEU A 195 -11.34 -1.71 -6.74
CA LEU A 195 -11.51 -1.56 -8.20
C LEU A 195 -11.70 -0.11 -8.62
N THR A 196 -12.58 0.61 -7.92
CA THR A 196 -12.84 2.03 -8.19
C THR A 196 -11.68 2.92 -7.72
N GLY A 197 -10.82 2.35 -6.87
CA GLY A 197 -9.67 2.91 -6.17
C GLY A 197 -9.98 4.01 -5.16
N TRP A 198 -11.13 3.90 -4.51
CA TRP A 198 -11.55 4.74 -3.39
C TRP A 198 -10.95 4.24 -2.07
N TYR A 199 -9.63 4.13 -2.02
CA TYR A 199 -8.87 3.63 -0.88
C TYR A 199 -7.54 4.40 -0.75
N PRO A 200 -6.96 4.49 0.46
CA PRO A 200 -5.66 5.12 0.67
C PRO A 200 -4.54 4.40 -0.08
N GLY A 201 -3.83 5.09 -0.97
CA GLY A 201 -2.79 4.48 -1.78
C GLY A 201 -1.79 5.50 -2.31
N ALA A 202 -0.81 5.01 -3.08
CA ALA A 202 0.02 5.88 -3.90
C ALA A 202 -0.85 6.61 -4.94
N ILE A 203 -0.40 7.78 -5.40
CA ILE A 203 -1.19 8.66 -6.28
C ILE A 203 -1.67 7.92 -7.54
N GLY A 204 -0.87 7.01 -8.09
CA GLY A 204 -1.15 6.23 -9.29
C GLY A 204 -1.89 4.92 -9.05
N GLU A 205 -2.26 4.59 -7.82
CA GLU A 205 -2.99 3.36 -7.47
C GLU A 205 -4.50 3.59 -7.29
N THR A 206 -4.94 4.85 -7.38
CA THR A 206 -6.30 5.33 -7.10
C THR A 206 -7.40 4.82 -8.03
N SER A 207 -7.11 4.09 -9.12
CA SER A 207 -8.18 3.43 -9.91
C SER A 207 -7.65 2.35 -10.83
N ALA A 208 -7.83 1.08 -10.43
CA ALA A 208 -7.48 -0.05 -11.27
C ALA A 208 -8.25 -0.05 -12.60
N ILE A 209 -9.52 0.34 -12.60
CA ILE A 209 -10.37 0.39 -13.81
C ILE A 209 -9.81 1.36 -14.84
N ILE A 210 -9.46 2.58 -14.41
CA ILE A 210 -8.97 3.61 -15.33
C ILE A 210 -7.60 3.23 -15.88
N ILE A 211 -6.72 2.70 -15.02
CA ILE A 211 -5.39 2.23 -15.45
C ILE A 211 -5.52 1.10 -16.48
N LEU A 212 -6.43 0.14 -16.27
CA LEU A 212 -6.69 -0.94 -17.22
C LEU A 212 -7.27 -0.39 -18.54
N LEU A 213 -8.23 0.53 -18.49
CA LEU A 213 -8.81 1.15 -19.68
C LEU A 213 -7.73 1.88 -20.49
N VAL A 214 -6.92 2.70 -19.82
CA VAL A 214 -5.76 3.37 -20.45
C VAL A 214 -4.80 2.34 -21.02
N GLY A 215 -4.51 1.26 -20.30
CA GLY A 215 -3.67 0.16 -20.77
C GLY A 215 -4.21 -0.54 -22.03
N VAL A 216 -5.53 -0.75 -22.12
CA VAL A 216 -6.17 -1.30 -23.33
C VAL A 216 -6.04 -0.32 -24.50
N VAL A 217 -6.29 0.98 -24.27
CA VAL A 217 -6.16 2.00 -25.32
C VAL A 217 -4.72 2.08 -25.84
N LEU A 218 -3.73 2.10 -24.95
CA LEU A 218 -2.30 2.10 -25.31
C LEU A 218 -1.89 0.80 -26.04
N SER A 219 -2.49 -0.33 -25.67
CA SER A 219 -2.28 -1.62 -26.33
C SER A 219 -2.85 -1.63 -27.76
N ILE A 220 -4.06 -1.12 -27.96
CA ILE A 220 -4.69 -1.02 -29.28
C ILE A 220 -3.88 -0.10 -30.21
N ARG A 221 -3.37 1.01 -29.67
CA ARG A 221 -2.50 1.94 -30.41
C ARG A 221 -1.07 1.44 -30.61
N ARG A 222 -0.73 0.25 -30.07
CA ARG A 222 0.60 -0.38 -30.13
C ARG A 222 1.70 0.47 -29.51
N VAL A 223 1.36 1.27 -28.50
CA VAL A 223 2.34 1.99 -27.66
C VAL A 223 3.01 1.03 -26.70
N ILE A 224 2.22 0.12 -26.11
CA ILE A 224 2.69 -0.95 -25.23
C ILE A 224 2.34 -2.33 -25.80
N ASP A 225 3.12 -3.35 -25.46
CA ASP A 225 2.83 -4.73 -25.81
C ASP A 225 1.83 -5.33 -24.81
N TRP A 226 0.61 -5.62 -25.26
CA TRP A 226 -0.47 -6.17 -24.44
C TRP A 226 -0.12 -7.49 -23.75
N ARG A 227 0.85 -8.24 -24.30
CA ARG A 227 1.30 -9.52 -23.74
C ARG A 227 1.91 -9.34 -22.35
N VAL A 228 2.62 -8.24 -22.13
CA VAL A 228 3.34 -8.01 -20.87
C VAL A 228 2.36 -7.81 -19.70
N PRO A 229 1.40 -6.85 -19.75
CA PRO A 229 0.40 -6.72 -18.70
C PRO A 229 -0.45 -7.98 -18.51
N ALA A 230 -0.89 -8.62 -19.61
CA ALA A 230 -1.75 -9.81 -19.53
C ALA A 230 -1.07 -10.99 -18.84
N VAL A 231 0.20 -11.27 -19.19
CA VAL A 231 0.96 -12.37 -18.58
C VAL A 231 1.29 -12.06 -17.13
N TYR A 232 1.67 -10.83 -16.81
CA TYR A 232 2.01 -10.43 -15.44
C TYR A 232 0.80 -10.54 -14.49
N LEU A 233 -0.33 -9.91 -14.83
CA LEU A 233 -1.54 -9.93 -14.02
C LEU A 233 -2.15 -11.34 -13.93
N GLY A 234 -2.19 -12.07 -15.05
CA GLY A 234 -2.69 -13.44 -15.09
C GLY A 234 -1.84 -14.39 -14.25
N SER A 235 -0.52 -14.24 -14.27
CA SER A 235 0.38 -15.09 -13.46
C SER A 235 0.21 -14.82 -11.96
N ILE A 236 0.10 -13.56 -11.53
CA ILE A 236 -0.20 -13.23 -10.12
C ILE A 236 -1.52 -13.85 -9.70
N PHE A 237 -2.56 -13.75 -10.54
CA PHE A 237 -3.86 -14.33 -10.26
C PHE A 237 -3.78 -15.85 -10.03
N VAL A 238 -3.12 -16.58 -10.95
CA VAL A 238 -2.97 -18.04 -10.85
C VAL A 238 -2.14 -18.46 -9.63
N LEU A 239 -1.04 -17.76 -9.36
CA LEU A 239 -0.17 -18.05 -8.22
C LEU A 239 -0.88 -17.82 -6.88
N ALA A 240 -1.57 -16.68 -6.74
CA ALA A 240 -2.36 -16.38 -5.54
C ALA A 240 -3.54 -17.35 -5.38
N ALA A 241 -4.18 -17.77 -6.48
CA ALA A 241 -5.27 -18.75 -6.43
C ALA A 241 -4.78 -20.11 -5.95
N GLY A 242 -3.59 -20.52 -6.40
CA GLY A 242 -2.95 -21.74 -5.92
C GLY A 242 -2.67 -21.71 -4.42
N ILE A 243 -2.19 -20.58 -3.87
CA ILE A 243 -2.00 -20.41 -2.42
C ILE A 243 -3.34 -20.52 -1.69
N ALA A 244 -4.39 -19.84 -2.17
CA ALA A 244 -5.71 -19.86 -1.56
C ALA A 244 -6.29 -21.29 -1.49
N LEU A 245 -6.11 -22.08 -2.55
CA LEU A 245 -6.56 -23.48 -2.60
C LEU A 245 -5.77 -24.39 -1.66
N LEU A 246 -4.44 -24.22 -1.56
CA LEU A 246 -3.61 -25.03 -0.68
C LEU A 246 -3.84 -24.75 0.80
N ARG A 247 -4.10 -23.48 1.15
CA ARG A 247 -4.29 -23.05 2.54
C ARG A 247 -5.74 -23.06 3.00
N GLY A 248 -6.68 -23.39 2.11
CA GLY A 248 -8.10 -23.45 2.44
C GLY A 248 -8.66 -22.09 2.86
N VAL A 249 -8.27 -21.01 2.15
CA VAL A 249 -8.77 -19.66 2.44
C VAL A 249 -10.30 -19.65 2.30
N GLY A 250 -10.98 -19.21 3.36
CA GLY A 250 -12.44 -19.18 3.44
C GLY A 250 -13.10 -18.29 2.38
N SER A 251 -14.42 -18.44 2.23
CA SER A 251 -15.20 -17.57 1.36
C SER A 251 -15.48 -16.23 2.05
N TYR A 252 -15.51 -15.14 1.28
CA TYR A 252 -15.91 -13.82 1.74
C TYR A 252 -17.15 -13.38 0.98
N ASP A 253 -18.24 -13.07 1.69
CA ASP A 253 -19.49 -12.53 1.11
C ASP A 253 -20.03 -13.36 -0.07
N GLY A 254 -20.01 -14.70 0.07
CA GLY A 254 -20.42 -15.63 -0.99
C GLY A 254 -19.41 -15.81 -2.13
N ILE A 255 -18.31 -15.07 -2.15
CA ILE A 255 -17.21 -15.22 -3.12
C ILE A 255 -16.20 -16.25 -2.59
N PRO A 256 -15.88 -17.30 -3.36
CA PRO A 256 -14.88 -18.29 -2.99
C PRO A 256 -13.47 -17.70 -2.77
N GLY A 257 -12.73 -18.28 -1.81
CA GLY A 257 -11.34 -17.94 -1.49
C GLY A 257 -10.41 -17.83 -2.69
N PHE A 258 -10.53 -18.76 -3.63
CA PHE A 258 -9.70 -18.78 -4.84
C PHE A 258 -10.00 -17.66 -5.84
N ILE A 259 -11.04 -16.83 -5.61
CA ILE A 259 -11.39 -15.70 -6.46
C ILE A 259 -11.06 -14.38 -5.76
N TRP A 260 -11.55 -14.16 -4.54
CA TRP A 260 -11.37 -12.87 -3.88
C TRP A 260 -9.90 -12.62 -3.51
N TYR A 261 -9.19 -13.64 -3.04
CA TYR A 261 -7.80 -13.49 -2.58
C TYR A 261 -6.86 -13.09 -3.73
N PRO A 262 -6.89 -13.75 -4.91
CA PRO A 262 -6.12 -13.29 -6.07
C PRO A 262 -6.49 -11.88 -6.55
N LEU A 263 -7.77 -11.50 -6.47
CA LEU A 263 -8.20 -10.16 -6.84
C LEU A 263 -7.58 -9.11 -5.92
N VAL A 264 -7.52 -9.34 -4.62
CA VAL A 264 -6.84 -8.44 -3.67
C VAL A 264 -5.37 -8.30 -4.04
N HIS A 265 -4.66 -9.40 -4.34
CA HIS A 265 -3.27 -9.33 -4.79
C HIS A 265 -3.09 -8.56 -6.11
N VAL A 266 -4.00 -8.70 -7.07
CA VAL A 266 -3.89 -8.01 -8.35
C VAL A 266 -4.22 -6.52 -8.22
N LEU A 267 -5.22 -6.17 -7.41
CA LEU A 267 -5.76 -4.80 -7.31
C LEU A 267 -5.00 -3.91 -6.34
N THR A 268 -4.16 -4.47 -5.47
CA THR A 268 -3.41 -3.71 -4.46
C THR A 268 -1.93 -3.54 -4.84
N GLY A 269 -1.27 -2.53 -4.26
CA GLY A 269 0.18 -2.35 -4.24
C GLY A 269 0.77 -2.11 -5.62
N GLY A 270 0.09 -1.27 -6.41
CA GLY A 270 0.62 -0.76 -7.67
C GLY A 270 0.84 -1.81 -8.75
N VAL A 271 0.33 -3.03 -8.60
CA VAL A 271 0.53 -4.14 -9.55
C VAL A 271 -0.05 -3.78 -10.92
N VAL A 272 -1.27 -3.26 -10.97
CA VAL A 272 -1.91 -2.83 -12.23
C VAL A 272 -1.16 -1.65 -12.85
N PHE A 273 -0.75 -0.67 -12.03
CA PHE A 273 0.02 0.49 -12.49
C PHE A 273 1.38 0.06 -13.07
N GLY A 274 2.12 -0.77 -12.34
CA GLY A 274 3.40 -1.33 -12.75
C GLY A 274 3.28 -2.18 -14.02
N ALA A 275 2.21 -2.97 -14.15
CA ALA A 275 1.95 -3.77 -15.34
C ALA A 275 1.84 -2.91 -16.61
N VAL A 276 1.11 -1.80 -16.53
CA VAL A 276 0.79 -0.96 -17.70
C VAL A 276 1.87 0.06 -18.01
N PHE A 277 2.49 0.69 -17.01
CA PHE A 277 3.37 1.84 -17.20
C PHE A 277 4.86 1.59 -16.90
N MET A 278 5.21 0.47 -16.26
CA MET A 278 6.61 0.20 -15.87
C MET A 278 7.20 -1.05 -16.52
N LEU A 279 6.48 -2.17 -16.50
CA LEU A 279 6.94 -3.43 -17.12
C LEU A 279 7.00 -3.34 -18.66
N THR A 280 6.23 -2.42 -19.24
CA THR A 280 6.12 -2.17 -20.68
C THR A 280 7.11 -1.10 -21.17
N ASP A 281 8.03 -0.65 -20.32
CA ASP A 281 9.09 0.28 -20.71
C ASP A 281 9.93 -0.32 -21.86
N PRO A 282 10.02 0.36 -23.02
CA PRO A 282 10.69 -0.18 -24.20
C PRO A 282 12.22 -0.32 -24.06
N VAL A 283 12.83 0.30 -23.04
CA VAL A 283 14.29 0.28 -22.84
C VAL A 283 14.73 -0.89 -21.97
N THR A 284 13.95 -1.22 -20.94
CA THR A 284 14.37 -2.17 -19.88
C THR A 284 13.74 -3.55 -20.04
N SER A 285 12.72 -3.68 -20.89
CA SER A 285 12.10 -4.96 -21.24
C SER A 285 12.78 -5.65 -22.43
N PRO A 286 12.74 -6.99 -22.52
CA PRO A 286 13.32 -7.71 -23.65
C PRO A 286 12.71 -7.29 -25.00
N THR A 287 13.53 -7.30 -26.06
CA THR A 287 13.11 -6.95 -27.42
C THR A 287 12.21 -8.00 -28.07
N SER A 288 12.38 -9.29 -27.72
CA SER A 288 11.60 -10.38 -28.29
C SER A 288 10.24 -10.56 -27.61
N ALA A 289 9.19 -10.82 -28.41
CA ALA A 289 7.83 -11.03 -27.88
C ALA A 289 7.73 -12.20 -26.88
N GLN A 290 8.57 -13.23 -27.06
CA GLN A 290 8.61 -14.37 -26.14
C GLN A 290 9.41 -14.06 -24.87
N GLY A 291 10.51 -13.32 -25.00
CA GLY A 291 11.29 -12.83 -23.87
C GLY A 291 10.46 -11.92 -22.96
N ARG A 292 9.62 -11.06 -23.54
CA ARG A 292 8.64 -10.24 -22.81
C ARG A 292 7.68 -11.05 -21.95
N CYS A 293 7.16 -12.18 -22.46
CA CYS A 293 6.30 -13.07 -21.68
C CYS A 293 7.07 -13.75 -20.52
N ILE A 294 8.29 -14.21 -20.76
CA ILE A 294 9.14 -14.83 -19.72
C ILE A 294 9.51 -13.78 -18.66
N PHE A 295 9.83 -12.56 -19.07
CA PHE A 295 10.10 -11.43 -18.19
C PHE A 295 8.90 -11.10 -17.29
N ALA A 296 7.71 -10.97 -17.88
CA ALA A 296 6.47 -10.71 -17.15
C ALA A 296 6.12 -11.84 -16.16
N LEU A 297 6.29 -13.10 -16.57
CA LEU A 297 6.06 -14.24 -15.68
C LEU A 297 7.06 -14.27 -14.51
N GLY A 298 8.35 -14.02 -14.79
CA GLY A 298 9.37 -13.92 -13.74
C GLY A 298 9.08 -12.80 -12.74
N ALA A 299 8.66 -11.62 -13.22
CA ALA A 299 8.27 -10.51 -12.36
C ALA A 299 7.09 -10.87 -11.46
N ALA A 300 6.07 -11.54 -12.01
CA ALA A 300 4.89 -11.98 -11.26
C ALA A 300 5.25 -12.96 -10.13
N ILE A 301 6.09 -13.96 -10.43
CA ILE A 301 6.57 -14.94 -9.43
C ILE A 301 7.29 -14.21 -8.29
N ILE A 302 8.22 -13.32 -8.62
CA ILE A 302 8.99 -12.57 -7.62
C ILE A 302 8.07 -11.66 -6.79
N THR A 303 7.09 -10.99 -7.40
CA THR A 303 6.13 -10.15 -6.67
C THR A 303 5.34 -10.93 -5.63
N VAL A 304 4.80 -12.10 -6.00
CA VAL A 304 4.05 -12.93 -5.05
C VAL A 304 4.98 -13.45 -3.95
N LEU A 305 6.20 -13.90 -4.29
CA LEU A 305 7.17 -14.36 -3.30
C LEU A 305 7.54 -13.28 -2.28
N ILE A 306 7.73 -12.03 -2.72
CA ILE A 306 8.07 -10.92 -1.82
C ILE A 306 6.91 -10.60 -0.88
N ARG A 307 5.68 -10.58 -1.40
CA ARG A 307 4.50 -10.32 -0.57
C ARG A 307 4.31 -11.41 0.47
N VAL A 308 4.26 -12.65 0.00
CA VAL A 308 3.89 -13.82 0.80
C VAL A 308 5.03 -14.18 1.77
N LYS A 309 6.28 -14.27 1.32
CA LYS A 309 7.41 -14.70 2.17
C LYS A 309 8.17 -13.58 2.87
N ALA A 310 8.41 -12.45 2.20
CA ALA A 310 9.16 -11.35 2.80
C ALA A 310 8.26 -10.37 3.56
N ASN A 311 6.94 -10.55 3.49
CA ASN A 311 5.93 -9.70 4.12
C ASN A 311 6.10 -8.20 3.80
N LEU A 312 6.55 -7.89 2.57
CA LEU A 312 6.74 -6.51 2.13
C LEU A 312 5.55 -6.04 1.28
N PRO A 313 5.00 -4.84 1.55
CA PRO A 313 3.89 -4.30 0.78
C PRO A 313 4.23 -4.06 -0.71
N GLU A 314 5.50 -3.76 -1.00
CA GLU A 314 6.00 -3.26 -2.29
C GLU A 314 6.64 -4.35 -3.17
N GLY A 315 5.97 -5.50 -3.31
CA GLY A 315 6.46 -6.60 -4.13
C GLY A 315 6.58 -6.30 -5.64
N CYS A 316 5.80 -5.35 -6.17
CA CYS A 316 5.82 -4.98 -7.59
C CYS A 316 7.09 -4.19 -7.96
N LEU A 317 7.54 -3.29 -7.08
CA LEU A 317 8.69 -2.43 -7.33
C LEU A 317 9.97 -3.24 -7.47
N TYR A 318 10.26 -4.08 -6.47
CA TYR A 318 11.49 -4.85 -6.40
C TYR A 318 11.54 -5.95 -7.46
N SER A 319 10.40 -6.53 -7.84
CA SER A 319 10.35 -7.54 -8.91
C SER A 319 10.73 -6.95 -10.26
N ILE A 320 10.26 -5.73 -10.58
CA ILE A 320 10.62 -5.03 -11.82
C ILE A 320 12.13 -4.77 -11.86
N LEU A 321 12.71 -4.25 -10.77
CA LEU A 321 14.15 -3.98 -10.70
C LEU A 321 14.99 -5.26 -10.85
N MET A 322 14.60 -6.35 -10.18
CA MET A 322 15.29 -7.63 -10.32
C MET A 322 15.17 -8.21 -11.74
N MET A 323 13.99 -8.12 -12.35
CA MET A 323 13.81 -8.64 -13.71
C MET A 323 14.53 -7.79 -14.76
N ASN A 324 14.67 -6.48 -14.55
CA ASN A 324 15.49 -5.63 -15.42
C ASN A 324 16.95 -6.11 -15.45
N MET A 325 17.50 -6.56 -14.31
CA MET A 325 18.85 -7.15 -14.27
C MET A 325 18.94 -8.45 -15.08
N LEU A 326 17.86 -9.21 -15.14
CA LEU A 326 17.78 -10.48 -15.85
C LEU A 326 17.44 -10.32 -17.34
N THR A 327 17.02 -9.13 -17.78
CA THR A 327 16.69 -8.85 -19.20
C THR A 327 17.82 -9.28 -20.15
N PRO A 328 19.10 -8.90 -19.96
CA PRO A 328 20.19 -9.32 -20.85
C PRO A 328 20.38 -10.83 -20.90
N MET A 329 20.17 -11.53 -19.78
CA MET A 329 20.24 -13.00 -19.70
C MET A 329 19.12 -13.66 -20.50
N ILE A 330 17.90 -13.13 -20.39
CA ILE A 330 16.73 -13.61 -21.15
C ILE A 330 16.96 -13.42 -22.65
N GLU A 331 17.48 -12.26 -23.06
CA GLU A 331 17.77 -11.98 -24.46
C GLU A 331 18.83 -12.91 -25.02
N LYS A 332 19.96 -13.09 -24.31
CA LYS A 332 21.02 -14.02 -24.71
C LYS A 332 20.51 -15.47 -24.81
N GLY A 333 19.63 -15.88 -23.89
CA GLY A 333 19.00 -17.21 -23.93
C GLY A 333 18.06 -17.42 -25.13
N LEU A 334 17.53 -16.33 -25.69
CA LEU A 334 16.60 -16.30 -26.82
C LEU A 334 17.23 -15.78 -28.11
N GLU A 335 18.55 -15.70 -28.19
CA GLU A 335 19.28 -15.29 -29.39
C GLU A 335 19.22 -16.41 -30.46
N GLY A 336 18.91 -16.05 -31.72
CA GLY A 336 18.92 -16.99 -32.86
C GLY A 336 17.73 -16.90 -33.82
N LYS A 337 17.50 -17.98 -34.60
CA LYS A 337 16.43 -18.05 -35.61
C LYS A 337 15.04 -18.13 -34.97
N GLN A 338 14.20 -17.11 -35.20
CA GLN A 338 12.89 -16.93 -34.56
C GLN A 338 11.94 -18.15 -34.63
N LEU A 339 11.94 -18.92 -35.73
CA LEU A 339 11.09 -20.12 -35.86
C LEU A 339 11.55 -21.29 -34.98
N ALA A 340 12.86 -21.52 -34.86
CA ALA A 340 13.41 -22.55 -33.98
C ALA A 340 13.31 -22.14 -32.50
N LEU A 341 13.40 -20.84 -32.23
CA LEU A 341 13.25 -20.27 -30.89
C LEU A 341 11.86 -20.45 -30.30
N ARG A 342 10.81 -20.59 -31.12
CA ARG A 342 9.44 -20.73 -30.57
C ARG A 342 9.32 -21.92 -29.62
N LYS A 343 9.80 -23.09 -30.03
CA LYS A 343 9.79 -24.31 -29.20
C LYS A 343 10.65 -24.12 -27.94
N LYS A 344 11.85 -23.55 -28.10
CA LYS A 344 12.79 -23.32 -27.01
C LYS A 344 12.23 -22.36 -25.96
N ALA A 345 11.61 -21.27 -26.40
CA ALA A 345 10.98 -20.28 -25.54
C ALA A 345 9.75 -20.85 -24.81
N THR A 346 8.93 -21.67 -25.47
CA THR A 346 7.81 -22.35 -24.79
C THR A 346 8.32 -23.30 -23.72
N ILE A 347 9.38 -24.08 -24.00
CA ILE A 347 10.01 -24.96 -22.99
C ILE A 347 10.51 -24.14 -21.80
N ILE A 348 11.27 -23.06 -22.04
CA ILE A 348 11.76 -22.19 -20.98
C ILE A 348 10.60 -21.60 -20.18
N PHE A 349 9.58 -21.09 -20.85
CA PHE A 349 8.38 -20.55 -20.19
C PHE A 349 7.69 -21.59 -19.31
N SER A 350 7.49 -22.81 -19.81
CA SER A 350 6.89 -23.91 -19.04
C SER A 350 7.74 -24.28 -17.83
N ILE A 351 9.07 -24.35 -17.97
CA ILE A 351 9.97 -24.64 -16.86
C ILE A 351 9.89 -23.54 -15.79
N VAL A 352 10.00 -22.26 -16.19
CA VAL A 352 9.93 -21.14 -15.24
C VAL A 352 8.55 -21.08 -14.58
N ALA A 353 7.48 -21.38 -15.31
CA ALA A 353 6.13 -21.43 -14.75
C ALA A 353 5.98 -22.56 -13.72
N VAL A 354 6.46 -23.77 -14.02
CA VAL A 354 6.36 -24.92 -13.10
C VAL A 354 7.23 -24.73 -11.87
N VAL A 355 8.49 -24.33 -12.05
CA VAL A 355 9.42 -24.06 -10.94
C VAL A 355 8.93 -22.87 -10.12
N GLY A 356 8.46 -21.81 -10.78
CA GLY A 356 7.88 -20.63 -10.15
C GLY A 356 6.66 -20.99 -9.31
N MET A 357 5.70 -21.71 -9.89
CA MET A 357 4.52 -22.20 -9.18
C MET A 357 4.92 -23.04 -7.97
N GLY A 358 5.80 -24.03 -8.15
CA GLY A 358 6.28 -24.87 -7.04
C GLY A 358 6.93 -24.04 -5.93
N SER A 359 7.78 -23.08 -6.28
CA SER A 359 8.45 -22.20 -5.30
C SER A 359 7.48 -21.33 -4.51
N VAL A 360 6.47 -20.77 -5.18
CA VAL A 360 5.45 -19.92 -4.57
C VAL A 360 4.53 -20.74 -3.67
N LEU A 361 4.12 -21.93 -4.10
CA LEU A 361 3.28 -22.80 -3.30
C LEU A 361 4.02 -23.33 -2.07
N LEU A 362 5.32 -23.67 -2.22
CA LEU A 362 6.18 -24.00 -1.08
C LEU A 362 6.32 -22.82 -0.12
N ALA A 363 6.57 -21.61 -0.62
CA ALA A 363 6.62 -20.41 0.21
C ALA A 363 5.28 -20.18 0.94
N GLY A 364 4.16 -20.37 0.25
CA GLY A 364 2.81 -20.32 0.83
C GLY A 364 2.56 -21.37 1.92
N SER A 365 3.20 -22.54 1.83
CA SER A 365 3.05 -23.61 2.82
C SER A 365 3.78 -23.32 4.14
N VAL A 366 4.86 -22.55 4.09
CA VAL A 366 5.72 -22.24 5.25
C VAL A 366 5.16 -21.08 6.10
N ILE A 367 4.24 -20.29 5.55
CA ILE A 367 3.70 -19.15 6.27
C ILE A 367 2.73 -19.63 7.32
N GLU A 368 2.86 -19.10 8.53
CA GLU A 368 1.85 -19.26 9.57
C GLU A 368 0.75 -18.24 9.31
N ALA A 369 -0.49 -18.72 9.21
CA ALA A 369 -1.62 -17.80 9.16
C ALA A 369 -1.63 -17.01 10.46
N LYS A 370 -1.88 -15.70 10.41
CA LYS A 370 -2.01 -14.95 11.65
C LYS A 370 -3.19 -15.54 12.43
N GLU A 371 -2.89 -16.09 13.60
CA GLU A 371 -3.92 -16.51 14.55
C GLU A 371 -4.62 -15.25 15.09
N PRO A 372 -5.93 -15.32 15.39
CA PRO A 372 -6.61 -14.21 16.02
C PRO A 372 -5.81 -13.86 17.26
N ALA A 373 -5.48 -12.58 17.43
CA ALA A 373 -4.84 -12.15 18.67
C ALA A 373 -5.74 -12.69 19.81
N PRO A 374 -5.20 -13.41 20.81
CA PRO A 374 -6.02 -13.84 21.92
C PRO A 374 -6.70 -12.59 22.46
N ALA A 375 -8.02 -12.62 22.60
CA ALA A 375 -8.77 -11.53 23.20
C ALA A 375 -8.06 -11.19 24.51
N VAL A 376 -7.34 -10.08 24.54
CA VAL A 376 -6.69 -9.66 25.77
C VAL A 376 -7.87 -9.21 26.61
N MET A 377 -8.25 -9.97 27.61
CA MET A 377 -9.29 -9.53 28.53
C MET A 377 -8.68 -8.43 29.39
N LEU A 378 -9.24 -7.22 29.34
CA LEU A 378 -9.05 -6.26 30.42
C LEU A 378 -9.82 -6.82 31.60
N ASN A 379 -9.07 -7.35 32.57
CA ASN A 379 -9.60 -7.96 33.77
C ASN A 379 -9.23 -7.07 34.96
N THR A 380 -10.08 -7.02 35.99
CA THR A 380 -9.78 -6.39 37.30
C THR A 380 -8.46 -6.88 37.93
N ALA A 381 -8.00 -8.08 37.59
CA ALA A 381 -6.72 -8.64 38.02
C ALA A 381 -5.49 -8.15 37.23
N ASP A 382 -5.67 -7.37 36.16
CA ASP A 382 -4.55 -6.89 35.33
C ASP A 382 -3.69 -5.87 36.10
N LYS A 383 -2.36 -6.07 36.07
CA LYS A 383 -1.38 -5.22 36.76
C LYS A 383 -1.38 -3.79 36.24
N ASP A 384 -1.80 -3.59 34.99
CA ASP A 384 -1.86 -2.25 34.41
C ASP A 384 -3.13 -1.49 34.80
N VAL A 385 -4.22 -2.17 35.18
CA VAL A 385 -5.45 -1.54 35.71
C VAL A 385 -5.23 -1.11 37.16
N ASN A 386 -4.52 -1.93 37.93
CA ASN A 386 -4.18 -1.67 39.34
C ASN A 386 -3.17 -0.53 39.58
N LYS A 387 -2.56 0.03 38.52
CA LYS A 387 -1.67 1.20 38.64
C LYS A 387 -2.43 2.50 38.87
N PHE A 388 -3.72 2.55 38.51
CA PHE A 388 -4.56 3.73 38.68
C PHE A 388 -5.15 3.76 40.09
N GLU A 389 -5.02 4.89 40.78
CA GLU A 389 -5.73 5.10 42.04
C GLU A 389 -7.22 5.36 41.75
N ALA A 390 -8.07 4.71 42.52
CA ALA A 390 -9.50 4.96 42.49
C ALA A 390 -10.03 4.99 43.93
N LYS A 391 -11.05 5.81 44.18
CA LYS A 391 -11.61 6.10 45.49
C LYS A 391 -13.13 6.09 45.41
N LEU A 392 -13.77 5.55 46.45
CA LEU A 392 -15.21 5.62 46.60
C LEU A 392 -15.59 7.02 47.11
N SER A 393 -16.35 7.80 46.34
CA SER A 393 -16.80 9.15 46.72
C SER A 393 -18.15 9.14 47.45
N GLY A 394 -18.97 8.09 47.27
CA GLY A 394 -20.21 7.93 48.02
C GLY A 394 -21.05 6.72 47.60
N LYS A 395 -22.17 6.49 48.30
CA LYS A 395 -23.20 5.51 47.90
C LYS A 395 -24.59 6.09 48.10
N THR A 396 -25.50 5.77 47.18
CA THR A 396 -26.91 6.17 47.21
C THR A 396 -27.78 4.92 47.12
N GLU A 397 -28.66 4.72 48.08
CA GLU A 397 -29.59 3.59 48.11
C GLU A 397 -30.92 4.03 47.47
N ASN A 398 -31.28 3.42 46.34
CA ASN A 398 -32.50 3.78 45.62
C ASN A 398 -33.70 2.98 46.14
N SER A 399 -34.88 3.56 46.03
CA SER A 399 -36.18 3.00 46.46
C SER A 399 -36.49 1.61 45.87
N ASP A 400 -35.85 1.26 44.75
CA ASP A 400 -36.07 0.02 43.98
C ASP A 400 -35.18 -1.15 44.43
N GLY A 401 -34.44 -0.98 45.54
CA GLY A 401 -33.55 -1.99 46.10
C GLY A 401 -32.17 -2.07 45.41
N THR A 402 -31.82 -1.09 44.59
CA THR A 402 -30.49 -0.97 43.94
C THR A 402 -29.60 0.01 44.70
N VAL A 403 -28.30 -0.26 44.74
CA VAL A 403 -27.31 0.65 45.33
C VAL A 403 -26.46 1.26 44.22
N THR A 404 -26.44 2.59 44.13
CA THR A 404 -25.56 3.33 43.21
C THR A 404 -24.30 3.77 43.95
N TYR A 405 -23.14 3.33 43.48
CA TYR A 405 -21.83 3.71 44.00
C TYR A 405 -21.25 4.82 43.13
N HIS A 406 -20.82 5.90 43.78
CA HIS A 406 -20.10 6.99 43.15
C HIS A 406 -18.60 6.74 43.32
N VAL A 407 -17.87 6.67 42.21
CA VAL A 407 -16.45 6.29 42.18
C VAL A 407 -15.66 7.32 41.41
N GLU A 408 -14.52 7.72 41.97
CA GLU A 408 -13.52 8.56 41.34
C GLU A 408 -12.33 7.69 40.94
N SER A 409 -11.97 7.66 39.66
CA SER A 409 -10.88 6.83 39.13
C SER A 409 -9.93 7.66 38.28
N GLN A 410 -8.62 7.44 38.43
CA GLN A 410 -7.62 8.15 37.62
C GLN A 410 -7.74 7.77 36.14
N GLY A 411 -7.76 8.78 35.27
CA GLY A 411 -7.82 8.66 33.82
C GLY A 411 -6.48 8.93 33.14
N TYR A 412 -6.49 9.15 31.82
CA TYR A 412 -5.31 9.60 31.07
C TYR A 412 -4.76 10.95 31.59
N ALA A 413 -5.65 11.87 32.00
CA ALA A 413 -5.28 13.18 32.56
C ALA A 413 -4.40 13.10 33.81
N SER A 414 -4.47 11.98 34.55
CA SER A 414 -3.60 11.73 35.71
C SER A 414 -2.11 11.60 35.37
N THR A 415 -1.78 11.40 34.09
CA THR A 415 -0.39 11.36 33.59
C THR A 415 0.26 12.75 33.63
N GLU A 416 -0.54 13.81 33.48
CA GLU A 416 -0.07 15.20 33.52
C GLU A 416 -0.30 15.84 34.90
N ASP A 417 -1.43 15.57 35.54
CA ASP A 417 -1.73 16.01 36.91
C ASP A 417 -2.43 14.90 37.73
N PRO A 418 -1.76 14.30 38.73
CA PRO A 418 -2.30 13.18 39.50
C PRO A 418 -3.51 13.53 40.40
N THR A 419 -3.90 14.81 40.46
CA THR A 419 -5.07 15.27 41.24
C THR A 419 -6.38 15.22 40.46
N ILE A 420 -6.33 14.92 39.15
CA ILE A 420 -7.50 14.88 38.26
C ILE A 420 -8.07 13.45 38.19
N TYR A 421 -9.38 13.33 38.47
CA TYR A 421 -10.12 12.07 38.46
C TYR A 421 -11.31 12.13 37.50
N ASN A 422 -11.63 10.98 36.91
CA ASN A 422 -12.89 10.72 36.23
C ASN A 422 -13.93 10.21 37.23
N LYS A 423 -15.20 10.56 37.04
CA LYS A 423 -16.30 10.18 37.93
C LYS A 423 -17.24 9.19 37.24
N PHE A 424 -17.61 8.15 37.96
CA PHE A 424 -18.47 7.08 37.49
C PHE A 424 -19.56 6.77 38.51
N ASP A 425 -20.78 6.57 38.01
CA ASP A 425 -21.92 6.08 38.76
C ASP A 425 -22.20 4.63 38.35
N ILE A 426 -22.02 3.71 39.29
CA ILE A 426 -22.17 2.27 39.07
C ILE A 426 -23.33 1.77 39.92
N THR A 427 -24.40 1.32 39.28
CA THR A 427 -25.58 0.79 39.97
C THR A 427 -25.51 -0.72 40.04
N VAL A 428 -25.66 -1.27 41.25
CA VAL A 428 -25.57 -2.71 41.54
C VAL A 428 -26.88 -3.21 42.15
N LYS A 429 -27.29 -4.41 41.74
CA LYS A 429 -28.43 -5.16 42.30
C LYS A 429 -28.06 -6.63 42.43
N ASP A 430 -28.22 -7.21 43.62
CA ASP A 430 -27.94 -8.63 43.89
C ASP A 430 -26.53 -9.08 43.41
N ASP A 431 -25.49 -8.29 43.75
CA ASP A 431 -24.08 -8.47 43.33
C ASP A 431 -23.84 -8.39 41.80
N LYS A 432 -24.83 -7.98 41.00
CA LYS A 432 -24.71 -7.78 39.56
C LYS A 432 -24.75 -6.31 39.18
N ILE A 433 -23.93 -5.93 38.21
CA ILE A 433 -23.93 -4.58 37.66
C ILE A 433 -25.18 -4.39 36.79
N VAL A 434 -25.94 -3.32 37.06
CA VAL A 434 -27.15 -2.95 36.31
C VAL A 434 -26.86 -1.84 35.32
N THR A 435 -26.08 -0.83 35.72
CA THR A 435 -25.66 0.28 34.85
C THR A 435 -24.29 0.79 35.26
N VAL A 436 -23.48 1.22 34.29
CA VAL A 436 -22.26 2.01 34.47
C VAL A 436 -22.42 3.28 33.67
N VAL A 437 -22.38 4.44 34.33
CA VAL A 437 -22.55 5.75 33.68
C VAL A 437 -21.39 6.66 34.06
N PRO A 438 -20.59 7.14 33.10
CA PRO A 438 -19.61 8.19 33.38
C PRO A 438 -20.34 9.52 33.63
N THR A 439 -20.12 10.14 34.78
CA THR A 439 -20.76 11.43 35.14
C THR A 439 -19.88 12.63 34.81
N GLU A 440 -18.56 12.47 34.88
CA GLU A 440 -17.59 13.52 34.54
C GLU A 440 -16.31 12.86 34.00
N ILE A 441 -15.95 13.14 32.75
CA ILE A 441 -14.71 12.66 32.12
C ILE A 441 -13.79 13.86 31.94
N ASN A 442 -12.66 13.86 32.66
CA ASN A 442 -11.69 14.96 32.66
C ASN A 442 -10.45 14.65 31.79
N ASP A 443 -10.57 13.66 30.89
CA ASP A 443 -9.53 13.25 29.94
C ASP A 443 -9.48 14.14 28.69
N THR A 444 -8.58 13.84 27.75
CA THR A 444 -8.42 14.60 26.51
C THR A 444 -9.77 14.75 25.77
N PRO A 445 -10.24 15.99 25.52
CA PRO A 445 -11.51 16.21 24.84
C PRO A 445 -11.57 15.47 23.51
N TYR A 446 -12.73 14.89 23.16
CA TYR A 446 -12.97 14.09 21.95
C TYR A 446 -12.27 12.71 21.88
N GLN A 447 -11.34 12.39 22.79
CA GLN A 447 -10.73 11.07 22.91
C GLN A 447 -11.24 10.33 24.14
N GLY A 448 -11.21 10.95 25.32
CA GLY A 448 -11.73 10.38 26.57
C GLY A 448 -13.25 10.20 26.58
N ASP A 449 -13.97 11.14 25.96
CA ASP A 449 -15.44 11.13 25.86
C ASP A 449 -15.99 9.92 25.11
N LYS A 450 -15.15 9.25 24.31
CA LYS A 450 -15.56 8.08 23.53
C LYS A 450 -15.95 6.88 24.40
N ILE A 451 -15.69 6.93 25.72
CA ILE A 451 -16.11 5.90 26.69
C ILE A 451 -17.59 5.93 27.00
N ASP A 452 -18.26 7.06 26.75
CA ASP A 452 -19.72 7.18 26.86
C ASP A 452 -20.44 6.46 25.69
N ASN A 453 -19.81 5.44 25.11
CA ASN A 453 -20.37 4.63 24.05
C ASN A 453 -21.21 3.49 24.68
N PRO A 454 -22.52 3.38 24.35
CA PRO A 454 -23.38 2.31 24.85
C PRO A 454 -22.81 0.91 24.60
N ALA A 455 -22.14 0.68 23.46
CA ALA A 455 -21.56 -0.62 23.11
C ALA A 455 -20.45 -1.08 24.07
N PHE A 456 -19.74 -0.14 24.71
CA PHE A 456 -18.70 -0.42 25.69
C PHE A 456 -19.28 -0.57 27.10
N LEU A 457 -20.23 0.29 27.48
CA LEU A 457 -20.84 0.28 28.81
C LEU A 457 -21.79 -0.91 29.02
N ASP A 458 -22.47 -1.37 27.97
CA ASP A 458 -23.37 -2.52 28.02
C ASP A 458 -22.64 -3.84 28.35
N GLN A 459 -21.32 -3.90 28.14
CA GLN A 459 -20.50 -5.09 28.43
C GLN A 459 -20.38 -5.37 29.92
N PHE A 460 -20.48 -4.33 30.74
CA PHE A 460 -20.43 -4.43 32.19
C PHE A 460 -21.78 -4.90 32.76
N ILE A 461 -22.88 -4.69 32.03
CA ILE A 461 -24.23 -5.00 32.50
C ILE A 461 -24.43 -6.51 32.64
N GLY A 462 -24.87 -6.96 33.81
CA GLY A 462 -25.15 -8.36 34.12
C GLY A 462 -23.94 -9.18 34.59
N GLN A 463 -22.73 -8.60 34.62
CA GLN A 463 -21.55 -9.26 35.20
C GLN A 463 -21.67 -9.39 36.72
N ASP A 464 -21.22 -10.53 37.25
CA ASP A 464 -21.25 -10.87 38.67
C ASP A 464 -19.97 -10.40 39.36
N LEU A 465 -20.11 -9.47 40.32
CA LEU A 465 -19.01 -8.85 41.05
C LEU A 465 -18.29 -9.82 42.00
N LYS A 466 -18.81 -11.04 42.21
CA LYS A 466 -18.09 -12.11 42.94
C LYS A 466 -16.92 -12.70 42.15
N LYS A 467 -16.88 -12.46 40.85
CA LYS A 467 -15.80 -12.89 39.95
C LYS A 467 -15.05 -11.67 39.45
N ASP A 468 -13.87 -11.92 38.89
CA ASP A 468 -13.19 -10.92 38.10
C ASP A 468 -14.06 -10.48 36.92
N VAL A 469 -14.18 -9.16 36.75
CA VAL A 469 -14.94 -8.55 35.65
C VAL A 469 -14.03 -8.58 34.42
N GLU A 470 -14.50 -9.23 33.37
CA GLU A 470 -13.75 -9.41 32.13
C GLU A 470 -14.39 -8.58 31.03
N VAL A 471 -13.58 -7.72 30.41
CA VAL A 471 -13.98 -6.89 29.27
C VAL A 471 -13.03 -7.19 28.13
N GLU A 472 -13.57 -7.48 26.94
CA GLU A 472 -12.73 -7.75 25.77
C GLU A 472 -11.96 -6.47 25.37
N LYS A 473 -10.62 -6.52 25.30
CA LYS A 473 -9.79 -5.35 24.92
C LYS A 473 -10.04 -4.88 23.48
N ASN A 474 -10.59 -5.72 22.62
CA ASN A 474 -10.97 -5.31 21.26
C ASN A 474 -12.14 -4.31 21.27
N ASP A 475 -12.96 -4.33 22.30
CA ASP A 475 -14.06 -3.38 22.51
C ASP A 475 -13.69 -2.23 23.46
N ALA A 476 -12.48 -2.27 24.04
CA ALA A 476 -11.91 -1.08 24.64
C ALA A 476 -11.79 -0.01 23.56
N VAL A 477 -12.34 1.17 23.85
CA VAL A 477 -12.54 2.20 22.85
C VAL A 477 -11.22 2.56 22.19
N THR A 478 -11.12 2.32 20.88
CA THR A 478 -9.90 2.53 20.10
C THR A 478 -9.44 3.98 20.28
N GLU A 479 -8.15 4.17 20.57
CA GLU A 479 -7.52 5.45 20.94
C GLU A 479 -7.80 5.97 22.36
N ALA A 480 -8.61 5.30 23.19
CA ALA A 480 -8.96 5.70 24.57
C ALA A 480 -8.66 4.58 25.60
N THR A 481 -7.52 3.91 25.45
CA THR A 481 -7.15 2.72 26.24
C THR A 481 -6.94 3.03 27.74
N PHE A 482 -6.38 4.20 28.08
CA PHE A 482 -6.17 4.62 29.47
C PHE A 482 -7.50 4.87 30.18
N SER A 483 -8.38 5.59 29.52
CA SER A 483 -9.70 5.92 30.03
C SER A 483 -10.58 4.65 30.13
N SER A 484 -10.42 3.69 29.20
CA SER A 484 -11.13 2.39 29.28
C SER A 484 -10.67 1.58 30.50
N LYS A 485 -9.36 1.58 30.81
CA LYS A 485 -8.82 0.98 32.04
C LYS A 485 -9.30 1.68 33.31
N SER A 486 -9.49 3.00 33.28
CA SER A 486 -10.06 3.79 34.37
C SER A 486 -11.48 3.32 34.75
N THR A 487 -12.29 2.95 33.75
CA THR A 487 -13.65 2.41 33.94
C THR A 487 -13.62 1.03 34.59
N VAL A 488 -12.77 0.13 34.11
CA VAL A 488 -12.58 -1.21 34.73
C VAL A 488 -12.09 -1.09 36.17
N ARG A 489 -11.19 -0.13 36.45
CA ARG A 489 -10.71 0.16 37.80
C ARG A 489 -11.80 0.70 38.73
N ALA A 490 -12.70 1.53 38.22
CA ALA A 490 -13.84 2.03 38.99
C ALA A 490 -14.76 0.88 39.44
N VAL A 491 -15.00 -0.08 38.55
CA VAL A 491 -15.77 -1.30 38.86
C VAL A 491 -15.06 -2.17 39.90
N GLU A 492 -13.73 -2.26 39.86
CA GLU A 492 -12.94 -2.97 40.88
C GLU A 492 -13.08 -2.34 42.28
N GLU A 493 -13.10 -1.02 42.39
CA GLU A 493 -13.29 -0.36 43.69
C GLU A 493 -14.69 -0.58 44.27
N VAL A 494 -15.73 -0.68 43.41
CA VAL A 494 -17.07 -1.11 43.87
C VAL A 494 -17.03 -2.55 44.38
N ARG A 495 -16.31 -3.44 43.70
CA ARG A 495 -16.12 -4.82 44.13
C ARG A 495 -15.43 -4.90 45.50
N LYS A 496 -14.36 -4.12 45.72
CA LYS A 496 -13.70 -4.02 47.04
C LYS A 496 -14.63 -3.46 48.11
N ALA A 497 -15.46 -2.46 47.78
CA ALA A 497 -16.44 -1.90 48.71
C ALA A 497 -17.52 -2.91 49.13
N LEU A 498 -17.81 -3.90 48.28
CA LEU A 498 -18.70 -5.03 48.58
C LEU A 498 -18.00 -6.19 49.34
N GLY A 499 -16.67 -6.12 49.50
CA GLY A 499 -15.88 -7.08 50.28
C GLY A 499 -15.32 -8.27 49.48
N TYR A 500 -15.22 -8.16 48.16
CA TYR A 500 -14.73 -9.21 47.24
C TYR A 500 -13.39 -8.91 46.57
#